data_AF-A0A9D7RHU8-F1
#
_entry.id   AF-A0A9D7RHU8-F1
#
_cell.length_a   1.000
_cell.length_b   1.000
_cell.length_c   1.000
_cell.angle_alpha   90.00
_cell.angle_beta   90.00
_cell.angle_gamma   90.00
#
_symmetry.space_group_name_H-M   'P 1'
#
loop_
_entity.id
_entity.type
_entity.pdbx_description
1 polymer ?
#
loop_
_entity_poly.entity_id
_entity_poly.type
_entity_poly.pdbx_seq_one_letter_code
_entity_poly.pdbx_strand_id
1 'polypeptide(L)' 'MTPQTPEQIAGKLTKAQREAITSATDVMSNHGGYPFFTVRHTGEPWPMGIAQFMTLKTDRLTPLGLQVRAILRGEA' A
#
# COMPACT_ATOMS: atom_id res chain seq x y z
N MET A 1 10.35 7.08 18.19
CA MET A 1 9.17 6.36 17.67
C MET A 1 9.47 4.88 17.67
N THR A 2 8.65 4.06 18.32
CA THR A 2 8.81 2.60 18.26
C THR A 2 8.48 2.13 16.84
N PRO A 3 9.34 1.34 16.17
CA PRO A 3 9.00 0.78 14.87
C PRO A 3 7.73 -0.06 14.98
N GLN A 4 6.75 0.19 14.11
CA GLN A 4 5.50 -0.59 14.07
C GLN A 4 5.69 -1.80 13.17
N THR A 5 5.18 -2.95 13.60
CA THR A 5 5.18 -4.14 12.75
C THR A 5 4.13 -4.01 11.65
N PRO A 6 4.26 -4.71 10.51
CA PRO A 6 3.25 -4.74 9.47
C PRO A 6 1.84 -5.13 9.98
N GLU A 7 1.74 -6.05 10.94
CA GLU A 7 0.46 -6.49 11.53
C GLU A 7 -0.19 -5.36 12.35
N GLN A 8 0.62 -4.62 13.12
CA GLN A 8 0.15 -3.47 13.88
C GLN A 8 -0.36 -2.36 12.96
N ILE A 9 0.28 -2.16 11.80
CA ILE A 9 -0.17 -1.20 10.81
C ILE A 9 -1.45 -1.69 10.14
N ALA A 10 -1.51 -2.97 9.75
CA ALA A 10 -2.70 -3.59 9.18
C ALA A 10 -3.92 -3.38 10.09
N GLY A 11 -3.74 -3.50 11.41
CA GLY A 11 -4.77 -3.24 12.42
C GLY A 11 -5.32 -1.80 12.44
N LYS A 12 -4.55 -0.81 12.00
CA LYS A 12 -4.91 0.63 12.04
C LYS A 12 -5.53 1.15 10.74
N LEU A 13 -5.51 0.36 9.67
CA LEU A 13 -6.06 0.78 8.39
C LEU A 13 -7.59 0.89 8.44
N THR A 14 -8.10 1.96 7.84
CA THR A 14 -9.54 2.11 7.62
C THR A 14 -10.04 1.08 6.61
N LYS A 15 -11.37 0.88 6.55
CA LYS A 15 -11.98 -0.05 5.60
C LYS A 15 -11.59 0.29 4.15
N ALA A 16 -11.65 1.56 3.78
CA ALA A 16 -11.29 2.03 2.44
C ALA A 16 -9.81 1.78 2.13
N GLN A 17 -8.90 1.99 3.08
CA GLN A 17 -7.47 1.71 2.91
C GLN A 17 -7.19 0.21 2.75
N ARG A 18 -7.87 -0.65 3.52
CA ARG A 18 -7.76 -2.11 3.38
C ARG A 18 -8.24 -2.57 2.01
N GLU A 19 -9.38 -2.07 1.56
CA GLU A 19 -9.92 -2.36 0.22
C GLU A 19 -8.96 -1.89 -0.87
N ALA A 20 -8.42 -0.67 -0.77
CA ALA A 20 -7.47 -0.13 -1.73
C ALA A 20 -6.16 -0.95 -1.79
N ILE A 21 -5.60 -1.36 -0.65
CA ILE A 21 -4.37 -2.18 -0.58
C ILE A 21 -4.61 -3.59 -1.15
N THR A 22 -5.71 -4.23 -0.79
CA THR A 22 -6.02 -5.60 -1.23
C THR A 22 -6.35 -5.67 -2.73
N SER A 23 -6.95 -4.61 -3.27
CA SER A 23 -7.23 -4.43 -4.71
C SER A 23 -6.12 -3.75 -5.50
N ALA A 24 -4.91 -3.62 -4.93
CA ALA A 24 -3.79 -2.99 -5.60
C ALA A 24 -3.47 -3.64 -6.95
N THR A 25 -3.26 -2.80 -7.96
CA THR A 25 -2.99 -3.22 -9.35
C THR A 25 -1.49 -3.26 -9.59
N ASP A 26 -0.99 -4.37 -10.16
CA ASP A 26 0.38 -4.47 -10.65
C ASP A 26 0.54 -3.64 -11.93
N VAL A 27 1.57 -2.80 -11.97
CA VAL A 27 1.87 -1.89 -13.07
C VAL A 27 3.33 -2.00 -13.43
N MET A 28 3.61 -2.10 -14.72
CA MET A 28 4.96 -1.99 -15.27
C MET A 28 5.26 -0.54 -15.64
N SER A 29 6.43 -0.05 -15.28
CA SER A 29 6.88 1.27 -15.74
C SER A 29 7.32 1.20 -17.21
N ASN A 30 6.68 1.99 -18.08
CA ASN A 30 6.94 2.01 -19.52
C ASN A 30 8.33 2.57 -19.92
N HIS A 31 9.14 3.08 -18.98
CA HIS A 31 10.47 3.63 -19.25
C HIS A 31 11.60 2.72 -18.73
N GLY A 32 11.50 1.41 -19.00
CA GLY A 32 12.49 0.42 -18.56
C GLY A 32 12.50 0.21 -17.04
N GLY A 33 11.41 0.51 -16.36
CA GLY A 33 11.34 0.44 -14.89
C GLY A 33 10.79 -0.88 -14.36
N TYR A 34 10.99 -1.08 -13.06
CA TYR A 34 10.58 -2.27 -12.32
C TYR A 34 9.05 -2.36 -12.13
N PRO A 35 8.48 -3.57 -11.98
CA PRO A 35 7.08 -3.74 -11.56
C PRO A 35 6.83 -3.08 -10.21
N PHE A 36 5.66 -2.46 -10.05
CA PHE A 36 5.20 -1.93 -8.77
C PHE A 36 3.68 -1.97 -8.68
N PHE A 37 3.17 -2.01 -7.45
CA PHE A 37 1.75 -1.98 -7.20
C PHE A 37 1.26 -0.55 -6.96
N THR A 38 0.14 -0.22 -7.59
CA THR A 38 -0.59 1.03 -7.34
C THR A 38 -1.86 0.77 -6.56
N VAL A 39 -2.22 1.71 -5.70
CA VAL A 39 -3.47 1.73 -4.94
C VAL A 39 -4.22 3.01 -5.25
N ARG A 40 -5.55 2.95 -5.20
CA ARG A 40 -6.38 4.15 -5.32
C ARG A 40 -6.19 5.03 -4.09
N HIS A 41 -6.06 6.33 -4.31
CA HIS A 41 -6.06 7.32 -3.24
C HIS A 41 -7.43 7.33 -2.52
N THR A 42 -7.43 7.15 -1.20
CA THR A 42 -8.67 7.00 -0.41
C THR A 42 -9.19 8.32 0.17
N GLY A 43 -8.44 9.42 0.04
CA GLY A 43 -8.78 10.71 0.66
C GLY A 43 -8.26 10.85 2.09
N GLU A 44 -7.80 9.77 2.70
CA GLU A 44 -7.20 9.74 4.03
C GLU A 44 -5.69 9.52 3.93
N PRO A 45 -4.88 10.14 4.80
CA PRO A 45 -3.45 9.92 4.82
C PRO A 45 -3.14 8.45 5.15
N TRP A 46 -2.23 7.86 4.38
CA TRP A 46 -1.71 6.53 4.67
C TRP A 46 -0.94 6.52 5.99
N PRO A 47 -0.99 5.41 6.76
CA PRO A 47 0.00 5.20 7.80
C PRO A 47 1.41 5.31 7.22
N MET A 48 2.32 5.85 8.03
CA MET A 48 3.65 6.24 7.59
C MET A 48 4.36 5.09 6.85
N GLY A 49 4.83 5.39 5.64
CA GLY A 49 5.65 4.48 4.86
C GLY A 49 4.90 3.35 4.15
N ILE A 50 3.56 3.30 4.16
CA ILE A 50 2.78 2.26 3.46
C ILE A 50 2.68 2.52 1.96
N ALA A 51 2.45 3.77 1.59
CA ALA A 51 2.36 4.19 0.20
C ALA A 51 3.10 5.51 -0.01
N GLN A 52 3.57 5.71 -1.25
CA GLN A 52 4.18 6.94 -1.72
C GLN A 52 3.27 7.58 -2.76
N PHE A 53 3.10 8.90 -2.65
CA PHE A 53 2.33 9.67 -3.62
C PHE A 53 2.87 9.44 -5.03
N MET A 54 1.97 9.13 -5.97
CA MET A 54 2.33 8.99 -7.38
C MET A 54 1.53 9.97 -8.23
N THR A 55 0.21 10.03 -8.04
CA THR A 55 -0.68 10.98 -8.71
C THR A 55 -1.80 11.41 -7.76
N LEU A 56 -2.60 12.40 -8.15
CA LEU A 56 -3.79 12.83 -7.39
C LEU A 56 -4.84 11.72 -7.17
N LYS A 57 -4.74 10.59 -7.88
CA LYS A 57 -5.72 9.49 -7.82
C LYS A 57 -5.12 8.16 -7.38
N THR A 58 -3.80 8.02 -7.43
CA THR A 58 -3.12 6.76 -7.21
C THR A 58 -1.84 6.97 -6.43
N ASP A 59 -1.58 6.06 -5.51
CA ASP A 59 -0.32 5.98 -4.78
C ASP A 59 0.38 4.67 -5.13
N ARG A 60 1.69 4.62 -4.92
CA ARG A 60 2.50 3.42 -5.11
C ARG A 60 2.74 2.75 -3.76
N LEU A 61 2.52 1.44 -3.67
CA LEU A 61 2.90 0.68 -2.48
C LEU A 61 4.41 0.63 -2.31
N THR A 62 4.85 0.83 -1.08
CA THR A 62 6.24 0.59 -0.67
C THR A 62 6.43 -0.90 -0.35
N PRO A 63 7.67 -1.36 -0.09
CA PRO A 63 7.89 -2.70 0.44
C PRO A 63 7.10 -3.00 1.72
N LEU A 64 6.96 -2.01 2.62
CA LEU A 64 6.13 -2.16 3.82
C LEU A 64 4.65 -2.30 3.47
N GLY A 65 4.15 -1.52 2.52
CA GLY A 65 2.77 -1.63 2.02
C GLY A 65 2.48 -3.00 1.39
N LEU A 66 3.47 -3.60 0.70
CA LEU A 66 3.35 -4.96 0.15
C LEU A 66 3.28 -6.02 1.25
N GLN A 67 4.06 -5.90 2.33
CA GLN A 67 3.96 -6.80 3.48
C GLN A 67 2.59 -6.71 4.15
N VAL A 68 2.08 -5.49 4.33
CA VAL A 68 0.73 -5.28 4.87
C VAL A 68 -0.33 -5.88 3.95
N ARG A 69 -0.19 -5.74 2.64
CA ARG A 69 -1.07 -6.39 1.66
C ARG A 69 -1.08 -7.92 1.81
N ALA A 70 0.10 -8.54 1.94
CA ALA A 70 0.22 -9.99 2.12
C ALA A 70 -0.51 -10.45 3.39
N ILE A 71 -0.32 -9.75 4.51
CA ILE A 71 -1.03 -10.02 5.78
C ILE A 71 -2.55 -9.92 5.60
N LEU A 72 -3.03 -8.85 4.95
CA LEU A 72 -4.46 -8.65 4.72
C LEU A 72 -5.08 -9.72 3.80
N ARG A 73 -4.29 -10.35 2.93
CA ARG A 73 -4.73 -11.43 2.03
C ARG A 73 -4.53 -12.83 2.62
N GLY A 74 -3.90 -12.96 3.79
CA GLY A 74 -3.52 -14.26 4.36
C GLY A 74 -2.40 -14.97 3.59
N GLU A 75 -1.52 -14.20 2.95
CA GLU A 75 -0.38 -14.68 2.14
C GLU A 75 0.96 -14.56 2.88
N ALA A 76 0.95 -14.09 4.12
CA ALA A 76 2.12 -13.85 4.97
C ALA A 76 2.37 -15.00 5.96
#